data_AF-A0A957S6X8-F1
#
_entry.id   AF-A0A957S6X8-F1
#
_cell.length_a   1.000
_cell.length_b   1.000
_cell.length_c   1.000
_cell.angle_alpha   90.00
_cell.angle_beta   90.00
_cell.angle_gamma   90.00
#
_symmetry.space_group_name_H-M   'P 1'
#
loop_
_entity.id
_entity.type
_entity.pdbx_description
1 polymer ?
#
loop_
_entity_poly.entity_id
_entity_poly.type
_entity_poly.pdbx_seq_one_letter_code
_entity_poly.pdbx_strand_id
1 'polypeptide(L)'
;MDDRYARIIEHIFLSNYESGDSVVPFERTDLVAAAVELGVEAPKNLGDILYAFRSRRALPAAITETEPEDQSWVIAGRGRSRYAFVLKTQSRIHPDPMLAQVKIPDATPGVVARYVLSDEQALLTKVRYNRLIDLFTGVTCYSIQNHLRTTVKGIGQVETDELYVGIDKYGAHYVFPVQAKGNNDEIGVIQIEQDMALCKEKFPDLICYAIAAQFMADEGIALFMLALEEGDLVKLAERHYQLVPLDEVSQSELERYRQRRNQGRLRGD
;
A
#
# COMPACT_ATOMS: atom_id res chain seq x y z
N MET A 1 8.94 24.45 -5.72
CA MET A 1 8.68 23.00 -5.86
C MET A 1 8.30 22.78 -7.32
N ASP A 2 8.84 21.74 -7.97
CA ASP A 2 9.21 21.86 -9.40
C ASP A 2 8.04 21.70 -10.38
N ASP A 3 7.50 22.83 -10.86
CA ASP A 3 6.51 22.91 -11.92
C ASP A 3 6.95 22.16 -13.20
N ARG A 4 8.27 22.04 -13.40
CA ARG A 4 8.89 21.29 -14.51
C ARG A 4 8.42 19.84 -14.58
N TYR A 5 8.23 19.17 -13.44
CA TYR A 5 7.85 17.74 -13.41
C TYR A 5 6.44 17.53 -13.97
N ALA A 6 5.51 18.43 -13.63
CA ALA A 6 4.15 18.39 -14.15
C ALA A 6 4.11 18.65 -15.64
N ARG A 7 4.82 19.69 -16.10
CA ARG A 7 4.90 20.03 -17.53
C ARG A 7 5.44 18.87 -18.38
N ILE A 8 6.48 18.17 -17.91
CA ILE A 8 7.05 17.02 -18.62
C ILE A 8 6.03 15.87 -18.74
N ILE A 9 5.37 15.50 -17.63
CA ILE A 9 4.41 14.40 -17.63
C ILE A 9 3.15 14.73 -18.43
N GLU A 10 2.65 15.97 -18.32
CA GLU A 10 1.53 16.48 -19.11
C GLU A 10 1.83 16.40 -20.61
N HIS A 11 3.00 16.88 -21.04
CA HIS A 11 3.41 16.86 -22.45
C HIS A 11 3.50 15.44 -23.02
N ILE A 12 4.08 14.50 -22.27
CA ILE A 12 4.16 13.09 -22.69
C ILE A 12 2.77 12.49 -22.82
N PHE A 13 1.89 12.72 -21.85
CA PHE A 13 0.53 12.19 -21.90
C PHE A 13 -0.22 12.73 -23.12
N LEU A 14 -0.28 14.06 -23.28
CA LEU A 14 -1.02 14.71 -24.37
C LEU A 14 -0.45 14.40 -25.76
N SER A 15 0.85 14.12 -25.87
CA SER A 15 1.46 13.73 -27.16
C SER A 15 1.08 12.33 -27.61
N ASN A 16 0.73 11.45 -26.66
CA ASN A 16 0.51 10.02 -26.92
C ASN A 16 -0.94 9.56 -26.70
N TYR A 17 -1.78 10.38 -26.07
CA TYR A 17 -3.16 10.04 -25.71
C TYR A 17 -4.13 10.31 -26.86
N GLU A 18 -4.97 9.32 -27.17
CA GLU A 18 -6.15 9.46 -28.02
C GLU A 18 -7.44 9.25 -27.20
N SER A 19 -8.52 9.94 -27.59
CA SER A 19 -9.80 9.86 -26.88
C SER A 19 -10.33 8.42 -26.85
N GLY A 20 -10.54 7.89 -25.64
CA GLY A 20 -10.98 6.52 -25.41
C GLY A 20 -9.86 5.55 -25.03
N ASP A 21 -8.61 5.99 -25.01
CA ASP A 21 -7.50 5.18 -24.51
C ASP A 21 -7.68 4.87 -23.02
N SER A 22 -7.38 3.63 -22.66
CA SER A 22 -7.26 3.17 -21.27
C SER A 22 -5.81 2.92 -20.85
N VAL A 23 -4.87 2.95 -21.80
CA VAL A 23 -3.44 2.75 -21.58
C VAL A 23 -2.65 3.65 -22.54
N VAL A 24 -1.86 4.57 -21.99
CA VAL A 24 -0.96 5.44 -22.77
C VAL A 24 0.50 5.08 -22.45
N PRO A 25 1.20 4.33 -23.30
CA PRO A 25 2.56 3.90 -23.06
C PRO A 25 3.59 5.03 -23.26
N PHE A 26 4.69 4.98 -22.51
CA PHE A 26 5.86 5.85 -22.70
C PHE A 26 7.15 5.20 -22.16
N GLU A 27 8.29 5.66 -22.62
CA GLU A 27 9.61 5.21 -22.20
C GLU A 27 10.35 6.26 -21.36
N ARG A 28 11.38 5.83 -20.62
CA ARG A 28 12.21 6.74 -19.81
C ARG A 28 12.87 7.84 -20.66
N THR A 29 13.19 7.54 -21.92
CA THR A 29 13.78 8.48 -22.88
C THR A 29 12.83 9.63 -23.22
N ASP A 30 11.52 9.40 -23.16
CA ASP A 30 10.50 10.41 -23.48
C ASP A 30 10.50 11.53 -22.45
N LEU A 31 10.89 11.24 -21.19
CA LEU A 31 11.11 12.26 -20.15
C LEU A 31 12.21 13.26 -20.54
N VAL A 32 13.25 12.78 -21.22
CA VAL A 32 14.36 13.63 -21.69
C VAL A 32 13.93 14.42 -22.92
N ALA A 33 13.29 13.76 -23.88
CA ALA A 33 12.79 14.40 -25.10
C ALA A 33 11.81 15.52 -24.77
N ALA A 34 10.82 15.26 -23.91
CA ALA A 34 9.85 16.27 -23.46
C ALA A 34 10.52 17.43 -22.73
N ALA A 35 11.53 17.19 -21.89
CA ALA A 35 12.25 18.27 -21.21
C ALA A 35 12.95 19.21 -22.21
N VAL A 36 13.58 18.63 -23.25
CA VAL A 36 14.24 19.39 -24.33
C VAL A 36 13.22 20.20 -25.14
N GLU A 37 12.12 19.58 -25.55
CA GLU A 37 11.07 20.24 -26.34
C GLU A 37 10.41 21.39 -25.58
N LEU A 38 10.19 21.22 -24.27
CA LEU A 38 9.61 22.25 -23.40
C LEU A 38 10.60 23.34 -22.99
N GLY A 39 11.89 23.20 -23.34
CA GLY A 39 12.95 24.12 -22.95
C GLY A 39 13.20 24.16 -21.43
N VAL A 40 12.90 23.07 -20.71
CA VAL A 40 13.11 22.96 -19.27
C VAL A 40 14.36 22.13 -18.99
N GLU A 41 15.13 22.52 -17.97
CA GLU A 41 16.28 21.74 -17.54
C GLU A 41 15.82 20.35 -17.03
N ALA A 42 16.36 19.30 -17.63
CA ALA A 42 16.04 17.93 -17.26
C ALA A 42 16.49 17.64 -15.81
N PRO A 43 15.63 17.02 -14.97
CA PRO A 43 16.00 16.70 -13.59
C PRO A 43 17.20 15.76 -13.53
N LYS A 44 18.10 15.99 -12.57
CA LYS A 44 19.31 15.15 -12.37
C LYS A 44 18.97 13.67 -12.19
N ASN A 45 17.82 13.37 -11.59
CA ASN A 45 17.30 12.02 -11.49
C ASN A 45 15.88 11.96 -12.08
N LEU A 46 15.77 11.48 -13.32
CA LEU A 46 14.47 11.31 -14.00
C LEU A 46 13.51 10.37 -13.25
N GLY A 47 14.04 9.51 -12.37
CA GLY A 47 13.22 8.66 -11.49
C GLY A 47 12.36 9.45 -10.51
N ASP A 48 12.80 10.65 -10.12
CA ASP A 48 12.09 11.50 -9.16
C ASP A 48 10.76 12.01 -9.71
N ILE A 49 10.66 12.18 -11.03
CA ILE A 49 9.41 12.58 -11.70
C ILE A 49 8.35 11.50 -11.48
N LEU A 50 8.68 10.25 -11.82
CA LEU A 50 7.77 9.12 -11.69
C LEU A 50 7.45 8.83 -10.23
N TYR A 51 8.44 8.96 -9.34
CA TYR A 51 8.24 8.79 -7.91
C TYR A 51 7.25 9.82 -7.34
N ALA A 52 7.35 11.08 -7.76
CA ALA A 52 6.48 12.15 -7.29
C ALA A 52 4.99 11.89 -7.63
N PHE A 53 4.68 11.49 -8.86
CA PHE A 53 3.30 11.26 -9.31
C PHE A 53 2.73 9.89 -8.95
N ARG A 54 3.56 8.92 -8.55
CA ARG A 54 3.07 7.62 -8.06
C ARG A 54 2.63 7.61 -6.60
N SER A 55 3.13 8.56 -5.81
CA SER A 55 3.05 8.47 -4.34
C SER A 55 2.50 9.71 -3.64
N ARG A 56 2.68 10.92 -4.19
CA ARG A 56 2.53 12.16 -3.41
C ARG A 56 1.87 13.33 -4.14
N ARG A 57 1.78 13.31 -5.47
CA ARG A 57 1.27 14.44 -6.26
C ARG A 57 0.18 13.97 -7.22
N ALA A 58 -0.95 14.68 -7.23
CA ALA A 58 -1.97 14.51 -8.25
C ALA A 58 -1.38 14.76 -9.65
N LEU A 59 -1.87 14.03 -10.65
CA LEU A 59 -1.51 14.29 -12.04
C LEU A 59 -2.00 15.71 -12.46
N PRO A 60 -1.35 16.33 -13.46
CA PRO A 60 -1.78 17.63 -13.99
C PRO A 60 -3.25 17.63 -14.42
N ALA A 61 -3.91 18.78 -14.30
CA ALA A 61 -5.35 18.94 -14.60
C ALA A 61 -5.70 18.46 -16.01
N ALA A 62 -4.85 18.77 -17.00
CA ALA A 62 -5.05 18.34 -18.39
C ALA A 62 -5.06 16.81 -18.57
N ILE A 63 -4.47 16.04 -17.64
CA ILE A 63 -4.59 14.58 -17.60
C ILE A 63 -5.85 14.16 -16.85
N THR A 64 -6.06 14.70 -15.65
CA THR A 64 -7.20 14.29 -14.80
C THR A 64 -8.56 14.65 -15.41
N GLU A 65 -8.64 15.70 -16.22
CA GLU A 65 -9.86 16.06 -16.96
C GLU A 65 -10.25 15.05 -18.05
N THR A 66 -9.35 14.14 -18.41
CA THR A 66 -9.65 13.03 -19.35
C THR A 66 -10.15 11.77 -18.64
N GLU A 67 -10.21 11.77 -17.31
CA GLU A 67 -10.64 10.62 -16.51
C GLU A 67 -12.16 10.39 -16.61
N PRO A 68 -12.62 9.15 -16.84
CA PRO A 68 -14.02 8.77 -16.63
C PRO A 68 -14.44 8.90 -15.15
N GLU A 69 -15.75 9.03 -14.89
CA GLU A 69 -16.34 9.32 -13.56
C GLU A 69 -15.83 8.41 -12.41
N ASP A 70 -15.56 7.13 -12.70
CA ASP A 70 -15.14 6.12 -11.70
C ASP A 70 -13.69 5.63 -11.84
N GLN A 71 -12.89 6.28 -12.69
CA GLN A 71 -11.51 5.87 -12.96
C GLN A 71 -10.52 7.01 -12.72
N SER A 72 -9.26 6.67 -12.49
CA SER A 72 -8.18 7.66 -12.46
C SER A 72 -6.96 7.13 -13.20
N TRP A 73 -6.20 8.07 -13.76
CA TRP A 73 -4.93 7.77 -14.39
C TRP A 73 -3.88 7.50 -13.33
N VAL A 74 -3.14 6.41 -13.54
CA VAL A 74 -2.04 6.03 -12.67
C VAL A 74 -0.83 5.61 -13.50
N ILE A 75 0.38 5.90 -13.04
CA ILE A 75 1.61 5.57 -13.78
C ILE A 75 2.11 4.18 -13.36
N ALA A 76 1.88 3.18 -14.20
CA ALA A 76 2.34 1.81 -13.99
C ALA A 76 3.70 1.54 -14.66
N GLY A 77 4.46 0.58 -14.12
CA GLY A 77 5.66 0.05 -14.77
C GLY A 77 5.28 -1.02 -15.80
N ARG A 78 6.00 -1.05 -16.94
CA ARG A 78 5.82 -2.04 -18.02
C ARG A 78 7.15 -2.74 -18.36
N GLY A 79 8.01 -2.89 -17.35
CA GLY A 79 9.36 -3.45 -17.48
C GLY A 79 10.46 -2.39 -17.35
N ARG A 80 11.69 -2.76 -17.71
CA ARG A 80 12.86 -1.89 -17.50
C ARG A 80 12.75 -0.64 -18.38
N SER A 81 12.70 0.53 -17.73
CA SER A 81 12.64 1.84 -18.39
C SER A 81 11.39 2.08 -19.25
N ARG A 82 10.34 1.29 -19.05
CA ARG A 82 9.05 1.40 -19.75
C ARG A 82 7.93 1.59 -18.76
N TYR A 83 7.01 2.47 -19.12
CA TYR A 83 5.92 2.92 -18.28
C TYR A 83 4.64 3.08 -19.10
N ALA A 84 3.52 3.24 -18.41
CA ALA A 84 2.29 3.66 -19.05
C ALA A 84 1.44 4.43 -18.04
N PHE A 85 0.69 5.40 -18.53
CA PHE A 85 -0.53 5.82 -17.85
C PHE A 85 -1.57 4.72 -18.08
N VAL A 86 -2.23 4.30 -17.02
CA VAL A 86 -3.27 3.26 -17.07
C VAL A 86 -4.48 3.80 -16.34
N LEU A 87 -5.65 3.74 -16.96
CA LEU A 87 -6.91 4.00 -16.26
C LEU A 87 -7.20 2.83 -15.33
N LYS A 88 -7.44 3.14 -14.05
CA LYS A 88 -7.83 2.17 -13.03
C LYS A 88 -9.07 2.67 -12.33
N THR A 89 -9.96 1.75 -11.97
CA THR A 89 -11.09 2.04 -11.08
C THR A 89 -10.58 2.65 -9.79
N GLN A 90 -11.16 3.77 -9.36
CA GLN A 90 -10.79 4.46 -8.12
C GLN A 90 -11.18 3.63 -6.89
N SER A 91 -10.41 2.60 -6.58
CA SER A 91 -10.58 1.82 -5.36
C SER A 91 -9.82 2.51 -4.22
N ARG A 92 -10.50 3.42 -3.52
CA ARG A 92 -9.89 4.09 -2.37
C ARG A 92 -9.92 3.18 -1.15
N ILE A 93 -8.75 2.90 -0.60
CA ILE A 93 -8.61 2.12 0.64
C ILE A 93 -8.50 3.13 1.78
N HIS A 94 -9.61 3.34 2.49
CA HIS A 94 -9.66 4.17 3.69
C HIS A 94 -10.20 3.38 4.88
N PRO A 95 -9.80 3.72 6.12
CA PRO A 95 -10.34 3.11 7.31
C PRO A 95 -11.83 3.41 7.44
N ASP A 96 -12.65 2.39 7.70
CA ASP A 96 -14.09 2.55 7.94
C ASP A 96 -14.33 3.08 9.37
N PRO A 97 -14.79 4.33 9.55
CA PRO A 97 -14.93 4.96 10.86
C PRO A 97 -16.00 4.28 11.75
N MET A 98 -16.83 3.39 11.19
CA MET A 98 -17.84 2.64 11.94
C MET A 98 -17.28 1.35 12.56
N LEU A 99 -16.07 0.93 12.22
CA LEU A 99 -15.44 -0.23 12.84
C LEU A 99 -14.98 0.08 14.26
N ALA A 100 -15.25 -0.87 15.16
CA ALA A 100 -14.80 -0.74 16.54
C ALA A 100 -13.30 -1.02 16.66
N GLN A 101 -12.58 -0.11 17.32
CA GLN A 101 -11.19 -0.33 17.68
C GLN A 101 -11.03 -1.40 18.76
N VAL A 102 -9.99 -2.22 18.60
CA VAL A 102 -9.59 -3.26 19.56
C VAL A 102 -8.34 -2.80 20.28
N LYS A 103 -8.45 -2.55 21.59
CA LYS A 103 -7.30 -2.24 22.43
C LYS A 103 -6.42 -3.46 22.63
N ILE A 104 -5.12 -3.29 22.43
CA ILE A 104 -4.07 -4.28 22.66
C ILE A 104 -3.01 -3.63 23.54
N PRO A 105 -2.55 -4.30 24.61
CA PRO A 105 -1.42 -3.81 25.38
C PRO A 105 -0.18 -3.65 24.50
N ASP A 106 0.45 -2.46 24.52
CA ASP A 106 1.64 -2.19 23.72
C ASP A 106 2.85 -2.99 24.24
N ALA A 107 3.32 -3.92 23.42
CA ALA A 107 4.47 -4.75 23.66
C ALA A 107 5.77 -4.18 23.06
N THR A 108 5.73 -2.97 22.50
CA THR A 108 6.94 -2.30 21.96
C THR A 108 7.96 -2.12 23.08
N PRO A 109 9.19 -2.66 22.96
CA PRO A 109 10.21 -2.48 23.99
C PRO A 109 10.46 -1.00 24.26
N GLY A 110 10.53 -0.60 25.53
CA GLY A 110 10.70 0.82 25.89
C GLY A 110 11.95 1.47 25.29
N VAL A 111 13.03 0.69 25.09
CA VAL A 111 14.23 1.16 24.38
C VAL A 111 13.93 1.48 22.91
N VAL A 112 13.09 0.69 22.24
CA VAL A 112 12.67 0.92 20.86
C VAL A 112 11.77 2.15 20.82
N ALA A 113 10.73 2.18 21.66
CA ALA A 113 9.78 3.29 21.73
C ALA A 113 10.47 4.66 21.94
N ARG A 114 11.59 4.67 22.70
CA ARG A 114 12.39 5.89 22.93
C ARG A 114 13.05 6.48 21.67
N TYR A 115 13.39 5.65 20.67
CA TYR A 115 14.20 6.05 19.52
C TYR A 115 13.44 5.98 18.18
N VAL A 116 12.20 5.49 18.17
CA VAL A 116 11.37 5.42 16.97
C VAL A 116 10.97 6.83 16.51
N LEU A 117 11.21 7.13 15.23
CA LEU A 117 10.72 8.35 14.57
C LEU A 117 9.21 8.25 14.33
N SER A 118 8.52 9.36 14.12
CA SER A 118 7.05 9.44 14.03
C SER A 118 6.47 9.23 12.61
N ASP A 119 7.08 8.38 11.79
CA ASP A 119 6.74 8.18 10.37
C ASP A 119 6.26 6.74 10.04
N GLU A 120 6.27 6.35 8.76
CA GLU A 120 5.93 5.00 8.29
C GLU A 120 6.73 3.90 9.01
N GLN A 121 7.97 4.17 9.42
CA GLN A 121 8.79 3.20 10.16
C GLN A 121 8.29 3.00 11.58
N ALA A 122 7.67 4.02 12.19
CA ALA A 122 6.98 3.88 13.46
C ALA A 122 5.84 2.87 13.37
N LEU A 123 5.06 2.95 12.29
CA LEU A 123 3.92 2.07 12.05
C LEU A 123 4.37 0.62 11.92
N LEU A 124 5.33 0.34 11.03
CA LEU A 124 5.86 -1.02 10.84
C LEU A 124 6.47 -1.57 12.12
N THR A 125 7.16 -0.71 12.90
CA THR A 125 7.72 -1.10 14.19
C THR A 125 6.62 -1.51 15.17
N LYS A 126 5.56 -0.71 15.31
CA LYS A 126 4.38 -1.01 16.14
C LYS A 126 3.72 -2.31 15.68
N VAL A 127 3.48 -2.48 14.37
CA VAL A 127 2.92 -3.70 13.77
C VAL A 127 3.73 -4.94 14.12
N ARG A 128 5.06 -4.86 13.99
CA ARG A 128 5.97 -5.98 14.24
C ARG A 128 6.04 -6.37 15.71
N TYR A 129 6.35 -5.42 16.60
CA TYR A 129 6.54 -5.73 18.02
C TYR A 129 5.25 -6.16 18.73
N ASN A 130 4.10 -5.73 18.22
CA ASN A 130 2.79 -6.10 18.76
C ASN A 130 2.16 -7.31 18.06
N ARG A 131 2.87 -7.94 17.11
CA ARG A 131 2.37 -9.08 16.32
C ARG A 131 1.00 -8.81 15.69
N LEU A 132 0.78 -7.59 15.20
CA LEU A 132 -0.53 -7.20 14.68
C LEU A 132 -0.90 -8.00 13.42
N ILE A 133 0.08 -8.41 12.60
CA ILE A 133 -0.16 -9.30 11.46
C ILE A 133 -0.71 -10.64 11.95
N ASP A 134 -0.12 -11.24 12.99
CA ASP A 134 -0.61 -12.50 13.56
C ASP A 134 -2.01 -12.36 14.15
N LEU A 135 -2.25 -11.29 14.92
CA LEU A 135 -3.56 -11.03 15.55
C LEU A 135 -4.65 -10.77 14.51
N PHE A 136 -4.31 -10.13 13.40
CA PHE A 136 -5.24 -9.79 12.33
C PHE A 136 -5.55 -10.98 11.43
N THR A 137 -4.54 -11.75 11.06
CA THR A 137 -4.67 -12.86 10.10
C THR A 137 -5.02 -14.20 10.76
N GLY A 138 -4.73 -14.36 12.05
CA GLY A 138 -4.78 -15.65 12.73
C GLY A 138 -3.66 -16.61 12.33
N VAL A 139 -2.64 -16.12 11.62
CA VAL A 139 -1.48 -16.88 11.13
C VAL A 139 -0.26 -16.58 12.01
N THR A 140 0.56 -17.58 12.31
CA THR A 140 1.82 -17.32 13.03
C THR A 140 2.86 -16.81 12.03
N CYS A 141 3.23 -15.54 12.15
CA CYS A 141 3.97 -14.81 11.13
C CYS A 141 5.40 -14.44 11.58
N TYR A 142 6.29 -14.32 10.59
CA TYR A 142 7.67 -13.91 10.75
C TYR A 142 8.04 -12.93 9.65
N SER A 143 8.54 -11.75 10.03
CA SER A 143 9.15 -10.81 9.08
C SER A 143 10.46 -11.38 8.56
N ILE A 144 10.63 -11.39 7.24
CA ILE A 144 11.83 -11.93 6.59
C ILE A 144 12.66 -10.87 5.87
N GLN A 145 12.07 -9.72 5.54
CA GLN A 145 12.76 -8.64 4.84
C GLN A 145 12.03 -7.31 5.03
N ASN A 146 12.80 -6.25 5.33
CA ASN A 146 12.33 -4.86 5.36
C ASN A 146 12.90 -4.10 4.16
N HIS A 147 12.18 -3.09 3.67
CA HIS A 147 12.57 -2.19 2.56
C HIS A 147 13.10 -2.94 1.34
N LEU A 148 12.34 -3.94 0.89
CA LEU A 148 12.75 -4.78 -0.22
C LEU A 148 12.57 -4.02 -1.54
N ARG A 149 13.70 -3.58 -2.11
CA ARG A 149 13.75 -3.10 -3.50
C ARG A 149 14.22 -4.21 -4.43
N THR A 150 13.42 -4.52 -5.44
CA THR A 150 13.71 -5.60 -6.39
C THR A 150 13.06 -5.30 -7.73
N THR A 151 13.25 -6.18 -8.72
CA THR A 151 12.55 -6.12 -10.01
C THR A 151 11.58 -7.30 -10.12
N VAL A 152 10.43 -7.06 -10.74
CA VAL A 152 9.44 -8.09 -11.12
C VAL A 152 9.34 -8.12 -12.64
N LYS A 153 9.30 -9.32 -13.21
CA LYS A 153 9.23 -9.50 -14.66
C LYS A 153 7.94 -8.86 -15.22
N GLY A 154 8.10 -8.02 -16.25
CA GLY A 154 6.96 -7.34 -16.90
C GLY A 154 6.47 -6.07 -16.20
N ILE A 155 6.85 -5.83 -14.95
CA ILE A 155 6.49 -4.62 -14.18
C ILE A 155 7.68 -3.67 -14.09
N GLY A 156 8.86 -4.19 -13.73
CA GLY A 156 10.06 -3.37 -13.47
C GLY A 156 10.37 -3.30 -11.98
N GLN A 157 10.96 -2.20 -11.53
CA GLN A 157 11.37 -2.02 -10.14
C GLN A 157 10.14 -1.85 -9.23
N VAL A 158 10.14 -2.58 -8.12
CA VAL A 158 9.12 -2.55 -7.06
C VAL A 158 9.80 -2.32 -5.71
N GLU A 159 9.04 -1.77 -4.77
CA GLU A 159 9.48 -1.49 -3.40
C GLU A 159 8.39 -1.93 -2.43
N THR A 160 8.72 -2.93 -1.61
CA THR A 160 7.85 -3.48 -0.57
C THR A 160 8.40 -3.05 0.79
N ASP A 161 7.56 -2.44 1.64
CA ASP A 161 8.01 -1.93 2.93
C ASP A 161 8.45 -3.05 3.87
N GLU A 162 7.66 -4.12 3.95
CA GLU A 162 7.99 -5.31 4.73
C GLU A 162 7.35 -6.57 4.16
N LEU A 163 8.02 -7.71 4.29
CA LEU A 163 7.52 -9.00 3.83
C LEU A 163 7.49 -10.00 4.99
N TYR A 164 6.33 -10.61 5.21
CA TYR A 164 6.14 -11.68 6.19
C TYR A 164 5.89 -13.01 5.49
N VAL A 165 6.31 -14.10 6.14
CA VAL A 165 5.83 -15.46 5.87
C VAL A 165 5.17 -16.02 7.11
N GLY A 166 4.19 -16.90 6.95
CA GLY A 166 3.49 -17.48 8.09
C GLY A 166 2.92 -18.85 7.83
N ILE A 167 2.59 -19.54 8.93
CA ILE A 167 1.96 -20.86 8.91
C ILE A 167 0.71 -20.79 9.81
N ASP A 168 -0.43 -21.24 9.28
CA ASP A 168 -1.67 -21.28 10.04
C ASP A 168 -1.83 -22.58 10.84
N LYS A 169 -2.95 -22.72 11.57
CA LYS A 169 -3.24 -23.91 12.38
C LYS A 169 -3.46 -25.20 11.55
N TYR A 170 -3.65 -25.09 10.25
CA TYR A 170 -3.82 -26.22 9.33
C TYR A 170 -2.53 -26.57 8.58
N GLY A 171 -1.45 -25.83 8.82
CA GLY A 171 -0.17 -26.02 8.15
C GLY A 171 -0.10 -25.37 6.77
N ALA A 172 -1.06 -24.52 6.39
CA ALA A 172 -0.99 -23.76 5.15
C ALA A 172 0.05 -22.64 5.28
N HIS A 173 0.84 -22.45 4.22
CA HIS A 173 1.90 -21.45 4.17
C HIS A 173 1.41 -20.18 3.47
N TYR A 174 1.75 -19.04 4.06
CA TYR A 174 1.34 -17.72 3.61
C TYR A 174 2.54 -16.82 3.37
N VAL A 175 2.38 -15.90 2.43
CA VAL A 175 3.22 -14.72 2.25
C VAL A 175 2.34 -13.48 2.33
N PHE A 176 2.78 -12.50 3.14
CA PHE A 176 2.08 -11.23 3.33
C PHE A 176 3.05 -10.08 3.01
N PRO A 177 3.01 -9.52 1.80
CA PRO A 177 3.64 -8.22 1.58
C PRO A 177 2.84 -7.14 2.33
N VAL A 178 3.55 -6.28 3.03
CA VAL A 178 2.99 -5.23 3.87
C VAL A 178 3.41 -3.87 3.33
N GLN A 179 2.44 -2.98 3.15
CA GLN A 179 2.63 -1.56 2.86
C GLN A 179 2.15 -0.74 4.05
N ALA A 180 2.93 0.24 4.49
CA ALA A 180 2.58 1.14 5.59
C ALA A 180 2.42 2.57 5.11
N LYS A 181 1.41 3.27 5.63
CA LYS A 181 1.13 4.67 5.29
C LYS A 181 0.82 5.47 6.56
N GLY A 182 1.25 6.74 6.56
CA GLY A 182 0.93 7.68 7.62
C GLY A 182 -0.54 8.15 7.58
N ASN A 183 -0.93 8.98 8.55
CA ASN A 183 -2.32 9.45 8.75
C ASN A 183 -2.98 10.09 7.51
N ASN A 184 -2.20 10.83 6.71
CA ASN A 184 -2.70 11.61 5.58
C ASN A 184 -2.34 11.00 4.23
N ASP A 185 -1.60 9.88 4.22
CA ASP A 185 -1.16 9.23 2.99
C ASP A 185 -2.20 8.19 2.58
N GLU A 186 -2.54 8.17 1.30
CA GLU A 186 -3.42 7.14 0.75
C GLU A 186 -2.64 5.86 0.45
N ILE A 187 -3.30 4.72 0.66
CA ILE A 187 -2.75 3.42 0.29
C ILE A 187 -2.88 3.26 -1.23
N GLY A 188 -1.75 3.20 -1.93
CA GLY A 188 -1.71 3.07 -3.37
C GLY A 188 -2.03 1.66 -3.88
N VAL A 189 -3.15 1.49 -4.59
CA VAL A 189 -3.59 0.22 -5.21
C VAL A 189 -2.49 -0.41 -6.08
N ILE A 190 -1.78 0.40 -6.88
CA ILE A 190 -0.68 -0.08 -7.71
C ILE A 190 0.43 -0.75 -6.87
N GLN A 191 0.79 -0.15 -5.74
CA GLN A 191 1.89 -0.69 -4.92
C GLN A 191 1.52 -2.07 -4.38
N ILE A 192 0.26 -2.23 -3.96
CA ILE A 192 -0.29 -3.51 -3.54
C ILE A 192 -0.28 -4.55 -4.68
N GLU A 193 -0.75 -4.17 -5.88
CA GLU A 193 -0.73 -5.08 -7.04
C GLU A 193 0.70 -5.52 -7.39
N GLN A 194 1.67 -4.60 -7.32
CA GLN A 194 3.08 -4.87 -7.57
C GLN A 194 3.71 -5.81 -6.53
N ASP A 195 3.36 -5.61 -5.27
CA ASP A 195 3.78 -6.47 -4.16
C ASP A 195 3.23 -7.88 -4.28
N MET A 196 1.96 -8.02 -4.67
CA MET A 196 1.36 -9.33 -4.93
C MET A 196 2.02 -10.01 -6.14
N ALA A 197 2.31 -9.26 -7.20
CA ALA A 197 3.04 -9.79 -8.36
C ALA A 197 4.46 -10.25 -7.97
N LEU A 198 5.16 -9.49 -7.12
CA LEU A 198 6.44 -9.89 -6.54
C LEU A 198 6.32 -11.21 -5.77
N CYS A 199 5.32 -11.33 -4.91
CA CYS A 199 5.11 -12.53 -4.11
C CYS A 199 4.78 -13.74 -4.97
N LYS A 200 3.96 -13.57 -6.02
CA LYS A 200 3.66 -14.63 -6.99
C LYS A 200 4.91 -15.12 -7.75
N GLU A 201 5.86 -14.23 -8.05
CA GLU A 201 7.11 -14.60 -8.72
C GLU A 201 8.07 -15.33 -7.77
N LYS A 202 8.21 -14.85 -6.53
CA LYS A 202 9.19 -15.38 -5.56
C LYS A 202 8.69 -16.57 -4.73
N PHE A 203 7.39 -16.62 -4.46
CA PHE A 203 6.74 -17.60 -3.58
C PHE A 203 5.49 -18.19 -4.25
N PRO A 204 5.63 -18.84 -5.41
CA PRO A 204 4.49 -19.28 -6.23
C PRO A 204 3.57 -20.29 -5.53
N ASP A 205 4.09 -21.03 -4.54
CA ASP A 205 3.34 -22.08 -3.82
C ASP A 205 2.68 -21.58 -2.53
N LEU A 206 2.91 -20.32 -2.13
CA LEU A 206 2.37 -19.74 -0.90
C LEU A 206 1.07 -19.00 -1.18
N ILE A 207 0.14 -19.03 -0.22
CA ILE A 207 -1.07 -18.20 -0.26
C ILE A 207 -0.65 -16.74 -0.05
N CYS A 208 -0.97 -15.89 -1.02
CA CYS A 208 -0.58 -14.47 -1.00
C CYS A 208 -1.79 -13.59 -0.68
N TYR A 209 -1.74 -12.89 0.46
CA TYR A 209 -2.64 -11.78 0.77
C TYR A 209 -1.80 -10.54 1.07
N ALA A 210 -2.09 -9.43 0.39
CA ALA A 210 -1.42 -8.18 0.72
C ALA A 210 -2.05 -7.57 1.97
N ILE A 211 -1.20 -6.97 2.81
CA ILE A 211 -1.64 -6.23 3.99
C ILE A 211 -1.29 -4.76 3.80
N ALA A 212 -2.29 -3.89 3.95
CA ALA A 212 -2.03 -2.47 4.09
C ALA A 212 -2.22 -2.08 5.56
N ALA A 213 -1.27 -1.30 6.09
CA ALA A 213 -1.32 -0.73 7.42
C ALA A 213 -1.39 0.79 7.32
N GLN A 214 -2.30 1.41 8.05
CA GLN A 214 -2.43 2.86 8.08
C GLN A 214 -2.61 3.36 9.50
N PHE A 215 -1.89 4.43 9.85
CA PHE A 215 -2.24 5.15 11.07
C PHE A 215 -3.57 5.89 10.88
N MET A 216 -4.38 5.86 11.91
CA MET A 216 -5.63 6.60 12.01
C MET A 216 -5.45 7.82 12.91
N ALA A 217 -6.48 8.66 12.96
CA ALA A 217 -6.62 9.61 14.06
C ALA A 217 -6.52 8.89 15.43
N ASP A 218 -6.07 9.62 16.45
CA ASP A 218 -5.91 9.14 17.83
C ASP A 218 -4.92 7.96 18.01
N GLU A 219 -3.91 7.88 17.15
CA GLU A 219 -2.89 6.82 17.13
C GLU A 219 -3.43 5.39 16.90
N GLY A 220 -4.66 5.27 16.38
CA GLY A 220 -5.20 4.00 15.93
C GLY A 220 -4.42 3.42 14.75
N ILE A 221 -4.49 2.11 14.56
CA ILE A 221 -3.86 1.40 13.44
C ILE A 221 -4.94 0.60 12.72
N ALA A 222 -5.22 0.95 11.47
CA ALA A 222 -6.06 0.16 10.58
C ALA A 222 -5.21 -0.84 9.82
N LEU A 223 -5.63 -2.11 9.82
CA LEU A 223 -5.08 -3.16 8.95
C LEU A 223 -6.14 -3.63 7.95
N PHE A 224 -5.74 -3.74 6.70
CA PHE A 224 -6.55 -4.22 5.59
C PHE A 224 -5.95 -5.49 5.01
N MET A 225 -6.77 -6.50 4.73
CA MET A 225 -6.38 -7.69 3.97
C MET A 225 -6.93 -7.59 2.57
N LEU A 226 -6.06 -7.73 1.58
CA LEU A 226 -6.36 -7.47 0.18
C LEU A 226 -6.00 -8.67 -0.68
N ALA A 227 -6.82 -8.94 -1.69
CA ALA A 227 -6.60 -9.99 -2.67
C ALA A 227 -6.94 -9.51 -4.08
N LEU A 228 -6.48 -10.24 -5.08
CA LEU A 228 -6.89 -10.06 -6.46
C LEU A 228 -7.98 -11.09 -6.78
N GLU A 229 -9.17 -10.60 -7.10
CA GLU A 229 -10.30 -11.40 -7.58
C GLU A 229 -10.68 -10.94 -8.98
N GLU A 230 -10.70 -11.86 -9.95
CA GLU A 230 -10.99 -11.57 -11.36
C GLU A 230 -10.13 -10.45 -12.01
N GLY A 231 -9.00 -10.11 -11.39
CA GLY A 231 -8.08 -9.06 -11.85
C GLY A 231 -8.22 -7.74 -11.10
N ASP A 232 -9.23 -7.61 -10.24
CA ASP A 232 -9.49 -6.43 -9.41
C ASP A 232 -9.01 -6.64 -7.98
N LEU A 233 -8.54 -5.56 -7.37
CA LEU A 233 -8.13 -5.56 -5.97
C LEU A 233 -9.37 -5.44 -5.07
N VAL A 234 -9.59 -6.44 -4.22
CA VAL A 234 -10.71 -6.49 -3.28
C VAL A 234 -10.24 -6.47 -1.84
N LYS A 235 -11.02 -5.85 -0.96
CA LYS A 235 -10.82 -5.84 0.49
C LYS A 235 -11.54 -7.03 1.13
N LEU A 236 -10.77 -8.02 1.58
CA LEU A 236 -11.28 -9.22 2.24
C LEU A 236 -11.62 -8.99 3.71
N ALA A 237 -10.81 -8.18 4.40
CA ALA A 237 -11.00 -7.91 5.82
C ALA A 237 -10.41 -6.55 6.22
N GLU A 238 -10.95 -6.00 7.29
CA GLU A 238 -10.46 -4.79 7.94
C GLU A 238 -10.63 -4.88 9.45
N ARG A 239 -9.60 -4.49 10.20
CA ARG A 239 -9.65 -4.36 11.66
C ARG A 239 -8.86 -3.15 12.12
N HIS A 240 -9.35 -2.50 13.17
CA HIS A 240 -8.70 -1.37 13.79
C HIS A 240 -8.19 -1.73 15.17
N TYR A 241 -6.96 -1.35 15.45
CA TYR A 241 -6.28 -1.62 16.71
C TYR A 241 -5.87 -0.33 17.37
N GLN A 242 -5.84 -0.34 18.70
CA GLN A 242 -5.28 0.75 19.49
C GLN A 242 -4.26 0.13 20.45
N LEU A 243 -3.02 0.57 20.35
CA LEU A 243 -1.98 0.16 21.28
C LEU A 243 -2.09 1.02 22.55
N VAL A 244 -2.22 0.38 23.70
CA VAL A 244 -2.46 1.06 24.98
C VAL A 244 -1.55 0.51 26.09
N PRO A 245 -1.29 1.26 27.16
CA PRO A 245 -0.72 0.72 28.39
C PRO A 245 -1.48 -0.51 28.92
N LEU A 246 -0.79 -1.38 29.66
CA LEU A 246 -1.35 -2.62 30.21
C LEU A 246 -2.60 -2.40 31.08
N ASP A 247 -2.65 -1.29 31.82
CA ASP A 247 -3.72 -0.91 32.73
C ASP A 247 -4.92 -0.24 32.04
N GLU A 248 -4.80 0.09 30.75
CA GLU A 248 -5.87 0.71 29.96
C GLU A 248 -6.78 -0.29 29.23
N VAL A 249 -6.53 -1.59 29.42
CA VAL A 249 -7.46 -2.66 29.04
C VAL A 249 -8.28 -3.07 30.26
N SER A 250 -9.47 -2.49 30.37
CA SER A 250 -10.37 -2.70 31.50
C SER A 250 -11.08 -4.07 31.46
N GLN A 251 -11.57 -4.53 32.61
CA GLN A 251 -12.35 -5.77 32.69
C GLN A 251 -13.61 -5.72 31.83
N SER A 252 -14.30 -4.57 31.77
CA SER A 252 -15.49 -4.38 30.94
C SER A 252 -15.16 -4.48 29.44
N GLU A 253 -13.98 -4.01 29.01
CA GLU A 253 -13.51 -4.21 27.64
C GLU A 253 -13.25 -5.69 27.33
N LEU A 254 -12.61 -6.43 28.25
CA LEU A 254 -12.39 -7.87 28.09
C LEU A 254 -13.71 -8.65 28.01
N GLU A 255 -14.70 -8.28 28.82
CA GLU A 255 -16.05 -8.86 28.77
C GLU A 255 -16.73 -8.59 27.42
N ARG A 256 -16.65 -7.35 26.92
CA ARG A 256 -17.15 -6.96 25.59
C ARG A 256 -16.48 -7.76 24.47
N TYR A 257 -15.16 -7.99 24.54
CA TYR A 257 -14.45 -8.79 23.54
C TYR A 257 -14.90 -10.25 23.55
N ARG A 258 -15.11 -10.86 24.72
CA ARG A 258 -15.65 -12.23 24.82
C ARG A 258 -17.04 -12.34 24.19
N GLN A 259 -17.92 -11.37 24.45
CA GLN A 259 -19.27 -11.35 23.87
C GLN A 259 -19.23 -11.25 22.35
N ARG A 260 -18.44 -10.32 21.80
CA ARG A 260 -18.27 -10.16 20.34
C ARG A 260 -17.72 -11.43 19.69
N ARG A 261 -16.71 -12.06 20.28
CA ARG A 261 -16.13 -13.31 19.76
C ARG A 261 -17.17 -14.44 19.67
N ASN A 262 -18.03 -14.55 20.68
CA ASN A 262 -19.07 -15.58 20.70
C ASN A 262 -20.16 -15.30 19.65
N GLN A 263 -20.47 -14.03 19.38
CA GLN A 263 -21.39 -13.64 18.30
C GLN A 263 -20.80 -13.88 16.91
N GLY A 264 -19.51 -13.61 16.70
CA GLY A 264 -18.81 -13.88 15.43
C GLY A 264 -18.77 -15.37 15.09
N ARG A 265 -18.48 -16.24 16.07
CA ARG A 265 -18.52 -17.71 15.89
C ARG A 265 -19.90 -18.25 15.49
N LEU A 266 -20.98 -17.57 15.88
CA LEU A 266 -22.34 -17.95 15.48
C LEU A 266 -22.66 -17.53 14.03
N ARG A 267 -21.88 -16.62 13.45
CA ARG A 267 -22.03 -16.14 12.07
C ARG A 267 -21.14 -16.86 11.05
N GLY A 268 -20.23 -17.72 11.51
CA GLY A 268 -19.41 -18.56 10.62
C GLY A 268 -18.09 -17.93 10.14
N ASP A 269 -17.68 -16.81 10.73
CA ASP A 269 -16.33 -16.22 10.54
C ASP A 269 -15.24 -17.03 11.26
#